data_AF-A0A7S3ETF0-F1
#
_entry.id   AF-A0A7S3ETF0-F1
#
_cell.length_a   1.000
_cell.length_b   1.000
_cell.length_c   1.000
_cell.angle_alpha   90.00
_cell.angle_beta   90.00
_cell.angle_gamma   90.00
#
_symmetry.space_group_name_H-M   'P 1'
#
loop_
_entity.id
_entity.type
_entity.pdbx_description
1 polymer ?
#
loop_
_entity_poly.entity_id
_entity_poly.type
_entity_poly.pdbx_seq_one_letter_code
_entity_poly.pdbx_strand_id
1 'polypeptide(L)'
;VELGSGLLVAPMGVCECVLPERCRWNWKISKGYLYVWVLYWTITTMTTIGYGDLTPQTGFEAIMTIGVQLVGASVFGFIIGNIASLINEFDQHEALFKQRMEQVKIYLQVKKVPRELKTRIRKACVHYYKQKGVAHEEWAILPPRLRNDITRFEQKYFTDVFPTLDLARSGGSEE
;
A
#
# COMPACT_ATOMS: atom_id res chain seq x y z
N VAL A 1 28.93 8.70 -49.55
CA VAL A 1 28.62 8.64 -48.10
C VAL A 1 27.83 9.90 -47.78
N GLU A 2 26.52 9.85 -47.98
CA GLU A 2 25.62 10.95 -47.63
C GLU A 2 24.70 10.45 -46.51
N LEU A 3 24.84 11.08 -45.35
CA LEU A 3 23.89 11.03 -44.25
C LEU A 3 22.71 11.91 -44.61
N GLY A 4 21.49 11.35 -44.64
CA GLY A 4 20.32 12.17 -44.95
C GLY A 4 19.04 11.37 -45.13
N SER A 5 18.53 10.76 -44.07
CA SER A 5 17.10 10.48 -43.91
C SER A 5 16.86 10.08 -42.47
N GLY A 6 16.35 11.03 -41.69
CA GLY A 6 15.80 10.76 -40.38
C GLY A 6 14.76 9.66 -40.53
N LEU A 7 15.07 8.51 -39.92
CA LEU A 7 14.16 7.40 -39.73
C LEU A 7 13.06 7.88 -38.76
N LEU A 8 12.11 8.66 -39.26
CA LEU A 8 10.83 8.84 -38.59
C LEU A 8 10.19 7.47 -38.57
N VAL A 9 10.15 6.88 -37.37
CA VAL A 9 9.40 5.67 -37.06
C VAL A 9 7.94 5.97 -37.36
N ALA A 10 7.53 5.75 -38.61
CA ALA A 10 6.14 5.81 -39.02
C ALA A 10 5.48 4.55 -38.46
N PRO A 11 4.56 4.65 -37.49
CA PRO A 11 3.86 3.49 -37.05
C PRO A 11 2.76 3.20 -38.06
N MET A 12 3.03 2.24 -38.95
CA MET A 12 2.03 1.51 -39.72
C MET A 12 1.08 2.36 -40.58
N GLY A 13 1.62 3.08 -41.55
CA GLY A 13 0.88 3.54 -42.74
C GLY A 13 1.46 2.89 -43.99
N VAL A 14 0.66 2.14 -44.76
CA VAL A 14 1.06 1.71 -46.11
C VAL A 14 0.83 2.89 -47.04
N CYS A 15 1.87 3.32 -47.74
CA CYS A 15 1.76 4.31 -48.82
C CYS A 15 1.20 3.58 -50.05
N GLU A 16 -0.12 3.59 -50.23
CA GLU A 16 -0.73 3.07 -51.45
C GLU A 16 -0.71 4.17 -52.53
N CYS A 17 0.33 4.15 -53.37
CA CYS A 17 0.53 5.11 -54.46
C CYS A 17 -0.49 4.85 -55.59
N VAL A 18 -1.67 5.44 -55.49
CA VAL A 18 -2.62 5.54 -56.61
C VAL A 18 -2.41 6.90 -57.30
N LEU A 19 -1.51 6.92 -58.29
CA LEU A 19 -1.21 8.02 -59.24
C LEU A 19 -0.36 9.22 -58.72
N PRO A 20 0.43 9.87 -59.61
CA PRO A 20 1.60 10.69 -59.24
C PRO A 20 1.31 12.05 -58.58
N GLU A 21 0.05 12.48 -58.46
CA GLU A 21 -0.26 13.84 -57.94
C GLU A 21 -1.19 13.87 -56.72
N ARG A 22 -1.47 12.71 -56.08
CA ARG A 22 -2.34 12.70 -54.89
C ARG A 22 -1.99 11.59 -53.90
N CYS A 23 -0.89 11.77 -53.18
CA CYS A 23 -0.61 10.96 -51.98
C CYS A 23 -1.67 11.25 -50.92
N ARG A 24 -2.68 10.39 -50.83
CA ARG A 24 -3.71 10.45 -49.79
C ARG A 24 -3.34 9.42 -48.73
N TRP A 25 -2.82 9.87 -47.60
CA TRP A 25 -2.53 8.99 -46.46
C TRP A 25 -3.82 8.33 -45.97
N ASN A 26 -3.94 7.01 -46.15
CA ASN A 26 -5.07 6.25 -45.63
C ASN A 26 -4.71 5.73 -44.23
N TRP A 27 -4.99 6.54 -43.21
CA TRP A 27 -4.73 6.21 -41.81
C TRP A 27 -5.75 5.20 -41.28
N LYS A 28 -5.65 3.93 -41.68
CA LYS A 28 -6.36 2.84 -41.00
C LYS A 28 -5.62 2.46 -39.72
N ILE A 29 -5.69 3.34 -38.72
CA ILE A 29 -5.14 3.06 -37.38
C ILE A 29 -6.06 2.04 -36.69
N SER A 30 -5.48 0.92 -36.26
CA SER A 30 -6.19 -0.05 -35.42
C SER A 30 -6.60 0.62 -34.11
N LYS A 31 -7.86 0.46 -33.69
CA LYS A 31 -8.37 1.07 -32.44
C LYS A 31 -7.51 0.74 -31.23
N GLY A 32 -6.99 -0.49 -31.16
CA GLY A 32 -6.11 -0.93 -30.07
C GLY A 32 -4.81 -0.11 -29.99
N TYR A 33 -4.22 0.22 -31.14
CA TYR A 33 -3.02 1.05 -31.20
C TYR A 33 -3.29 2.46 -30.64
N LEU A 34 -4.44 3.06 -30.99
CA LEU A 34 -4.82 4.38 -30.49
C LEU A 34 -5.00 4.40 -28.96
N TYR A 35 -5.62 3.36 -28.37
CA TYR A 35 -5.74 3.26 -26.91
C TYR A 35 -4.38 3.17 -26.21
N VAL A 36 -3.45 2.38 -26.75
CA VAL A 36 -2.09 2.24 -26.19
C VAL A 36 -1.36 3.58 -26.22
N TRP A 37 -1.49 4.35 -27.30
CA TRP A 37 -0.88 5.68 -27.40
C TRP A 37 -1.47 6.72 -26.47
N VAL A 38 -2.80 6.72 -26.30
CA VAL A 38 -3.47 7.61 -25.33
C VAL A 38 -3.08 7.26 -23.90
N LEU A 39 -2.99 5.96 -23.57
CA LEU A 39 -2.52 5.51 -22.25
C LEU A 39 -1.06 5.89 -22.02
N TYR A 40 -0.20 5.70 -23.02
CA TYR A 40 1.20 6.13 -22.96
C TYR A 40 1.32 7.63 -22.71
N TRP A 41 0.57 8.46 -23.43
CA TRP A 41 0.53 9.91 -23.23
C TRP A 41 0.06 10.29 -21.83
N THR A 42 -0.99 9.63 -21.35
CA THR A 42 -1.56 9.89 -20.02
C THR A 42 -0.58 9.51 -18.92
N ILE A 43 0.07 8.35 -19.02
CA ILE A 43 1.03 7.87 -18.02
C ILE A 43 2.27 8.76 -18.00
N THR A 44 2.87 9.08 -19.15
CA THR A 44 4.09 9.91 -19.22
C THR A 44 3.86 11.34 -18.75
N THR A 45 2.65 11.87 -18.96
CA THR A 45 2.22 13.18 -18.44
C THR A 45 1.99 13.11 -16.93
N MET A 46 1.30 12.07 -16.44
CA MET A 46 0.99 11.89 -15.01
C MET A 46 2.24 11.64 -14.16
N THR A 47 3.20 10.87 -14.67
CA THR A 47 4.48 10.59 -14.00
C THR A 47 5.52 11.68 -14.21
N THR A 48 5.16 12.76 -14.90
CA THR A 48 6.03 13.92 -15.19
C THR A 48 7.32 13.56 -15.96
N ILE A 49 7.34 12.42 -16.67
CA ILE A 49 8.48 12.03 -17.51
C ILE A 49 8.57 12.93 -18.74
N GLY A 50 7.43 13.15 -19.41
CA GLY A 50 7.29 14.14 -20.48
C GLY A 50 8.33 14.04 -21.61
N TYR A 51 8.40 12.91 -22.32
CA TYR A 51 9.35 12.72 -23.43
C TYR A 51 9.21 13.76 -24.56
N GLY A 52 8.04 14.39 -24.70
CA GLY A 52 7.80 15.46 -25.68
C GLY A 52 7.51 14.95 -27.09
N ASP A 53 7.25 13.66 -27.26
CA ASP A 53 6.87 13.03 -28.53
C ASP A 53 5.42 13.33 -28.94
N LEU A 54 4.54 13.62 -27.98
CA LEU A 54 3.18 14.11 -28.22
C LEU A 54 3.00 15.48 -27.57
N THR A 55 2.92 16.52 -28.40
CA THR A 55 2.78 17.90 -27.97
C THR A 55 1.56 18.55 -28.63
N PRO A 56 0.81 19.41 -27.90
CA PRO A 56 -0.31 20.14 -28.47
C PRO A 56 0.19 21.06 -29.58
N GLN A 57 -0.48 21.04 -30.73
CA GLN A 57 -0.13 21.88 -31.88
C GLN A 57 -1.00 23.14 -31.93
N THR A 58 -2.19 23.08 -31.33
CA THR A 58 -3.11 24.21 -31.27
C THR A 58 -3.24 24.78 -29.85
N GLY A 59 -3.58 26.07 -29.75
CA GLY A 59 -3.79 26.73 -28.45
C GLY A 59 -4.92 26.09 -27.62
N PHE A 60 -5.95 25.57 -28.29
CA PHE A 60 -7.04 24.85 -27.62
C PHE A 60 -6.57 23.51 -27.05
N GLU A 61 -5.80 22.72 -27.82
CA GLU A 61 -5.18 21.49 -27.32
C GLU A 61 -4.28 21.76 -26.12
N ALA A 62 -3.51 22.86 -26.14
CA ALA A 62 -2.64 23.23 -25.03
C ALA A 62 -3.42 23.51 -23.74
N ILE A 63 -4.56 24.21 -23.82
CA ILE A 63 -5.42 24.48 -22.65
C ILE A 63 -5.98 23.17 -22.08
N MET A 64 -6.42 22.25 -22.94
CA MET A 64 -6.90 20.94 -22.51
C MET A 64 -5.79 20.12 -21.86
N THR A 65 -4.59 20.12 -22.43
CA THR A 65 -3.40 19.46 -21.86
C THR A 65 -3.05 20.01 -20.48
N ILE A 66 -3.07 21.33 -20.29
CA ILE A 66 -2.85 21.97 -18.98
C ILE A 66 -3.91 21.49 -17.98
N GLY A 67 -5.19 21.44 -18.37
CA GLY A 67 -6.25 20.91 -17.51
C GLY A 67 -5.99 19.48 -17.06
N VAL A 68 -5.60 18.59 -17.99
CA VAL A 68 -5.26 17.20 -17.68
C VAL A 68 -4.03 17.11 -16.77
N GLN A 69 -3.00 17.94 -16.97
CA GLN A 69 -1.82 17.99 -16.12
C GLN A 69 -2.15 18.39 -14.68
N LEU A 70 -3.02 19.39 -14.48
CA LEU A 70 -3.45 19.82 -13.14
C LEU A 70 -4.20 18.72 -12.39
N VAL A 71 -5.11 18.03 -13.09
CA VAL A 71 -5.84 16.89 -12.51
C VAL A 71 -4.87 15.75 -12.20
N GLY A 72 -3.96 15.42 -13.12
CA GLY A 72 -2.94 14.39 -12.94
C GLY A 72 -2.03 14.66 -11.74
N ALA A 73 -1.53 15.89 -11.60
CA ALA A 73 -0.71 16.30 -10.47
C ALA A 73 -1.45 16.21 -9.13
N SER A 74 -2.73 16.59 -9.10
CA SER A 74 -3.57 16.51 -7.91
C SER A 74 -3.77 15.06 -7.46
N VAL A 75 -4.09 14.16 -8.40
CA VAL A 75 -4.25 12.72 -8.13
C VAL A 75 -2.93 12.11 -7.66
N PHE A 76 -1.83 12.45 -8.32
CA PHE A 76 -0.50 11.95 -7.95
C PHE A 76 -0.11 12.38 -6.52
N GLY A 77 -0.32 13.66 -6.18
CA GLY A 77 -0.08 14.17 -4.83
C GLY A 77 -0.96 13.49 -3.77
N PHE A 78 -2.23 13.23 -4.09
CA PHE A 78 -3.15 12.50 -3.20
C PHE A 78 -2.69 11.06 -2.95
N ILE A 79 -2.27 10.35 -3.99
CA ILE A 79 -1.76 8.97 -3.88
C ILE A 79 -0.50 8.95 -2.99
N ILE A 80 0.46 9.84 -3.23
CA ILE A 80 1.66 9.93 -2.40
C ILE A 80 1.31 10.28 -0.95
N GLY A 81 0.38 11.20 -0.72
CA GLY A 81 -0.09 11.57 0.62
C GLY A 81 -0.69 10.38 1.37
N ASN A 82 -1.48 9.55 0.70
CA ASN A 82 -2.02 8.32 1.29
C ASN A 82 -0.92 7.30 1.60
N ILE A 83 0.02 7.09 0.68
CA ILE A 83 1.17 6.19 0.90
C ILE A 83 2.01 6.66 2.08
N ALA A 84 2.30 7.97 2.17
CA ALA A 84 3.04 8.55 3.29
C ALA A 84 2.29 8.39 4.61
N SER A 85 0.96 8.53 4.60
CA SER A 85 0.13 8.32 5.79
C SER A 85 0.16 6.86 6.26
N LEU A 86 0.08 5.91 5.33
CA LEU A 86 0.23 4.48 5.63
C LEU A 86 1.60 4.19 6.24
N ILE A 87 2.69 4.72 5.65
CA ILE A 87 4.05 4.56 6.18
C ILE A 87 4.15 5.13 7.59
N ASN A 88 3.60 6.32 7.83
CA ASN A 88 3.60 6.94 9.14
C ASN A 88 2.82 6.12 10.17
N GLU A 89 1.68 5.52 9.79
CA GLU A 89 0.91 4.63 10.67
C GLU A 89 1.72 3.37 11.03
N PHE A 90 2.39 2.76 10.06
CA PHE A 90 3.32 1.64 10.31
C PHE A 90 4.47 2.03 11.26
N ASP A 91 5.09 3.19 11.03
CA ASP A 91 6.16 3.71 11.88
C ASP A 91 5.68 4.03 13.29
N GLN A 92 4.46 4.58 13.44
CA GLN A 92 3.86 4.89 14.73
C GLN A 92 3.66 3.65 15.59
N HIS A 93 3.21 2.53 15.02
CA HIS A 93 3.09 1.27 15.74
C HIS A 93 4.43 0.78 16.29
N GLU A 94 5.51 0.85 15.50
CA GLU A 94 6.84 0.48 15.97
C GLU A 94 7.40 1.49 16.99
N ALA A 95 7.15 2.79 16.77
CA ALA A 95 7.59 3.86 17.65
C ALA A 95 6.95 3.75 19.05
N LEU A 96 5.65 3.47 19.14
CA LEU A 96 4.94 3.24 20.41
C LEU A 96 5.53 2.05 21.19
N PHE A 97 5.84 0.96 20.49
CA PHE A 97 6.49 -0.19 21.11
C PHE A 97 7.89 0.17 21.66
N LYS A 98 8.71 0.87 20.86
CA LYS A 98 10.03 1.35 21.29
C LYS A 98 9.92 2.25 22.52
N GLN A 99 8.97 3.18 22.53
CA GLN A 99 8.75 4.09 23.65
C GLN A 99 8.35 3.34 24.93
N ARG A 100 7.41 2.40 24.85
CA ARG A 100 7.02 1.56 25.99
C ARG A 100 8.18 0.70 26.50
N MET A 101 8.96 0.12 25.59
CA MET A 101 10.14 -0.68 25.96
C MET A 101 11.21 0.16 26.68
N GLU A 102 11.39 1.42 26.28
CA GLU A 102 12.32 2.32 26.97
C GLU A 102 11.84 2.65 28.39
N GLN A 103 10.54 2.86 28.60
CA GLN A 103 9.97 3.04 29.94
C GLN A 103 10.20 1.80 30.83
N VAL A 104 9.97 0.60 30.29
CA VAL A 104 10.25 -0.66 31.01
C VAL A 104 11.73 -0.77 31.35
N LYS A 105 12.63 -0.42 30.44
CA LYS A 105 14.07 -0.44 30.66
C LYS A 105 14.49 0.51 31.79
N ILE A 106 13.96 1.74 31.81
CA ILE A 106 14.21 2.72 32.89
C ILE A 106 13.70 2.16 34.23
N TYR A 107 12.49 1.60 34.26
CA TYR A 107 11.94 0.99 35.48
C TYR A 107 12.82 -0.14 36.03
N LEU A 108 13.31 -1.03 35.16
CA LEU A 108 14.21 -2.12 35.53
C LEU A 108 15.60 -1.64 35.99
N GLN A 109 16.05 -0.48 35.51
CA GLN A 109 17.28 0.16 35.98
C GLN A 109 17.10 0.73 37.39
N VAL A 110 16.00 1.46 37.65
CA VAL A 110 15.69 2.03 38.97
C VAL A 110 15.58 0.92 40.03
N LYS A 111 14.94 -0.20 39.70
CA LYS A 111 14.81 -1.36 40.59
C LYS A 111 16.07 -2.22 40.73
N LYS A 112 17.20 -1.83 40.11
CA LYS A 112 18.49 -2.55 40.15
C LYS A 112 18.37 -4.05 39.84
N VAL A 113 17.52 -4.41 38.87
CA VAL A 113 17.30 -5.81 38.49
C VAL A 113 18.56 -6.43 37.85
N PRO A 114 18.94 -7.67 38.19
CA PRO A 114 20.09 -8.36 37.59
C PRO A 114 19.95 -8.56 36.07
N ARG A 115 21.09 -8.61 35.37
CA ARG A 115 21.17 -8.59 33.90
C ARG A 115 20.47 -9.78 33.23
N GLU A 116 20.51 -10.94 33.84
CA GLU A 116 19.84 -12.15 33.34
C GLU A 116 18.32 -11.98 33.30
N LEU A 117 17.74 -11.44 34.38
CA LEU A 117 16.29 -11.22 34.46
C LEU A 117 15.83 -10.12 33.49
N LYS A 118 16.62 -9.05 33.31
CA LYS A 118 16.37 -8.01 32.28
C LYS A 118 16.29 -8.60 30.89
N THR A 119 17.19 -9.52 30.54
CA THR A 119 17.22 -10.16 29.23
C THR A 119 16.00 -11.05 29.01
N ARG A 120 15.58 -11.80 30.04
CA ARG A 120 14.36 -12.62 30.01
C ARG A 120 13.11 -11.75 29.81
N ILE A 121 12.98 -10.64 30.56
CA ILE A 121 11.84 -9.72 30.46
C ILE A 121 11.77 -9.09 29.06
N ARG A 122 12.90 -8.64 28.50
CA ARG A 122 12.93 -8.07 27.14
C ARG A 122 12.50 -9.10 26.09
N LYS A 123 13.02 -10.33 26.16
CA LYS A 123 12.62 -11.42 25.24
C LYS A 123 11.13 -11.74 25.36
N ALA A 124 10.61 -11.82 26.58
CA ALA A 124 9.19 -12.05 26.84
C ALA A 124 8.31 -10.93 26.28
N CYS A 125 8.69 -9.65 26.48
CA CYS A 125 7.94 -8.50 25.96
C CYS A 125 7.95 -8.46 24.42
N VAL A 126 9.08 -8.76 23.78
CA VAL A 126 9.17 -8.84 22.30
C VAL A 126 8.32 -9.99 21.77
N HIS A 127 8.34 -11.15 22.43
CA HIS A 127 7.50 -12.28 22.04
C HIS A 127 6.01 -11.97 22.20
N TYR A 128 5.63 -11.35 23.32
CA TYR A 128 4.27 -10.88 23.58
C TYR A 128 3.78 -9.89 22.53
N TYR A 129 4.62 -8.93 22.12
CA TYR A 129 4.29 -7.96 21.08
C TYR A 129 4.14 -8.61 19.69
N LYS A 130 5.01 -9.57 19.34
CA LYS A 130 4.88 -10.35 18.09
C LYS A 130 3.62 -11.21 18.05
N GLN A 131 3.23 -11.81 19.17
CA GLN A 131 2.01 -12.65 19.25
C GLN A 131 0.72 -11.83 19.26
N LYS A 132 0.70 -10.68 19.95
CA LYS A 132 -0.50 -9.85 20.11
C LYS A 132 -0.53 -8.62 19.18
N GLY A 133 0.26 -8.64 18.10
CA GLY A 133 0.39 -7.53 17.16
C GLY A 133 -0.95 -6.85 16.91
N VAL A 134 -1.04 -5.56 17.24
CA VAL A 134 -2.19 -4.66 17.03
C VAL A 134 -3.43 -4.92 17.92
N ALA A 135 -3.76 -6.16 18.28
CA ALA A 135 -4.99 -6.47 19.02
C ALA A 135 -5.01 -5.89 20.45
N HIS A 136 -3.85 -5.57 21.04
CA HIS A 136 -3.77 -5.15 22.45
C HIS A 136 -3.99 -3.63 22.71
N GLU A 137 -4.39 -2.82 21.75
CA GLU A 137 -4.84 -1.44 22.06
C GLU A 137 -6.36 -1.29 21.97
N GLU A 138 -7.04 -2.12 21.17
CA GLU A 138 -8.49 -2.02 20.97
C GLU A 138 -9.30 -2.41 22.23
N TRP A 139 -8.95 -3.50 22.93
CA TRP A 139 -9.63 -3.92 24.18
C TRP A 139 -9.42 -2.91 25.34
N ALA A 140 -8.45 -2.00 25.26
CA ALA A 140 -8.22 -0.98 26.29
C ALA A 140 -9.22 0.19 26.21
N ILE A 141 -9.77 0.44 25.01
CA ILE A 141 -10.85 1.40 24.77
C ILE A 141 -12.19 0.84 25.30
N LEU A 142 -12.31 -0.49 25.36
CA LEU A 142 -13.53 -1.17 25.75
C LEU A 142 -13.71 -1.17 27.30
N PRO A 143 -14.89 -0.75 27.81
CA PRO A 143 -15.21 -0.79 29.23
C PRO A 143 -15.06 -2.19 29.84
N PRO A 144 -14.66 -2.30 31.12
CA PRO A 144 -14.36 -3.58 31.76
C PRO A 144 -15.54 -4.57 31.79
N ARG A 145 -16.79 -4.10 31.74
CA ARG A 145 -17.98 -4.97 31.67
C ARG A 145 -18.06 -5.74 30.35
N LEU A 146 -17.84 -5.07 29.23
CA LEU A 146 -17.89 -5.69 27.90
C LEU A 146 -16.69 -6.62 27.64
N ARG A 147 -15.55 -6.35 28.28
CA ARG A 147 -14.40 -7.26 28.24
C ARG A 147 -14.75 -8.61 28.88
N ASN A 148 -15.44 -8.60 30.02
CA ASN A 148 -15.86 -9.81 30.70
C ASN A 148 -16.85 -10.62 29.85
N ASP A 149 -17.75 -9.94 29.14
CA ASP A 149 -18.73 -10.59 28.27
C ASP A 149 -18.05 -11.26 27.05
N ILE A 150 -17.04 -10.62 26.45
CA ILE A 150 -16.25 -11.23 25.36
C ILE A 150 -15.45 -12.44 25.88
N THR A 151 -14.79 -12.33 27.03
CA THR A 151 -14.05 -13.47 27.61
C THR A 151 -14.98 -14.64 27.94
N ARG A 152 -16.21 -14.35 28.41
CA ARG A 152 -17.23 -15.38 28.64
C ARG A 152 -17.70 -16.01 27.33
N PHE A 153 -17.84 -15.22 26.27
CA PHE A 153 -18.21 -15.73 24.95
C PHE A 153 -17.13 -16.60 24.34
N GLU A 154 -15.86 -16.17 24.37
CA GLU A 154 -14.72 -16.99 23.93
C GLU A 154 -14.62 -18.29 24.72
N GLN A 155 -14.76 -18.21 26.04
CA GLN A 155 -14.70 -19.39 26.90
C GLN A 155 -15.86 -20.35 26.59
N LYS A 156 -17.08 -19.84 26.44
CA LYS A 156 -18.25 -20.65 26.05
C LYS A 156 -18.06 -21.29 24.68
N TYR A 157 -17.62 -20.53 23.67
CA TYR A 157 -17.34 -21.06 22.33
C TYR A 157 -16.27 -22.15 22.35
N PHE A 158 -15.20 -21.96 23.13
CA PHE A 158 -14.17 -22.97 23.30
C PHE A 158 -14.69 -24.24 23.98
N THR A 159 -15.57 -24.10 24.98
CA THR A 159 -16.18 -25.22 25.70
C THR A 159 -17.16 -25.99 24.80
N ASP A 160 -17.92 -25.27 23.98
CA ASP A 160 -18.88 -25.86 23.03
C ASP A 160 -18.17 -26.60 21.88
N VAL A 161 -17.00 -26.13 21.44
CA VAL A 161 -16.21 -26.73 20.35
C VAL A 161 -15.32 -27.90 20.83
N PHE A 162 -14.83 -27.85 22.07
CA PHE A 162 -14.00 -28.91 22.67
C PHE A 162 -14.63 -29.48 23.96
N PRO A 163 -15.72 -30.26 23.85
CA PRO A 163 -16.44 -30.80 25.00
C PRO A 163 -15.64 -31.86 25.79
N THR A 164 -14.58 -32.42 25.20
CA THR A 164 -13.75 -33.46 25.84
C THR A 164 -12.82 -32.94 26.95
N LEU A 165 -12.61 -31.61 27.03
CA LEU A 165 -11.75 -31.02 28.07
C LEU A 165 -12.44 -30.94 29.44
N ASP A 166 -13.78 -30.81 29.47
CA ASP A 166 -14.56 -30.72 30.72
C ASP A 166 -14.75 -32.11 31.38
N LEU A 167 -14.83 -33.18 30.59
CA LEU A 167 -14.94 -34.56 31.11
C LEU A 167 -13.67 -35.03 31.84
N ALA A 168 -12.49 -34.53 31.44
CA ALA A 168 -11.23 -34.84 32.11
C ALA A 168 -11.09 -34.10 33.45
N ARG A 169 -11.82 -33.00 33.65
CA ARG A 169 -11.80 -32.19 34.88
C ARG A 169 -12.84 -32.66 35.91
N SER A 170 -13.96 -33.26 35.48
CA SER A 170 -14.94 -33.84 36.42
C SER A 170 -14.63 -35.27 36.84
N GLY A 171 -13.79 -36.02 36.10
CA GLY A 171 -13.42 -37.40 36.43
C GLY A 171 -12.24 -37.56 37.40
N GLY A 172 -11.70 -36.46 37.94
CA GLY A 172 -10.52 -36.46 38.83
C GLY A 172 -10.83 -36.17 40.30
N SER A 173 -12.10 -36.17 40.71
CA SER A 173 -12.52 -35.83 42.07
C SER A 173 -13.56 -36.79 42.65
N GLU A 174 -13.39 -38.09 42.41
CA GLU A 174 -14.03 -39.15 43.21
C GLU A 174 -12.93 -40.16 43.56
N GLU A 175 -12.32 -39.95 44.74
CA GLU A 175 -11.80 -41.05 45.58
C GLU A 175 -12.98 -41.79 46.22
#